data_AF-A0A8J6BF27-F1
#
_entry.id   AF-A0A8J6BF27-F1
#
_cell.length_a   1.000
_cell.length_b   1.000
_cell.length_c   1.000
_cell.angle_alpha   90.00
_cell.angle_beta   90.00
_cell.angle_gamma   90.00
#
_symmetry.space_group_name_H-M   'P 1'
#
loop_
_entity.id
_entity.type
_entity.pdbx_description
1 polymer ?
#
loop_
_entity_poly.entity_id
_entity_poly.type
_entity_poly.pdbx_seq_one_letter_code
_entity_poly.pdbx_strand_id
1 'polypeptide(L)'
;MSWFLILYMLITCSYSMAQVTVIQERMVSVSPGTNIQMTCGWSEGSVVATNYPKWVYQEPGRLPQGIIGSNGNNHNLKPPTTSDRFTGSISSGSAVLSISGVQANDDGVYYCVLWTGSAYTVI
;
A
#
# COMPACT_ATOMS: atom_id res chain seq x y z
N MET A 1 -29.17 11.53 -41.10
CA MET A 1 -28.77 12.64 -40.20
C MET A 1 -28.85 12.28 -38.70
N SER A 2 -29.55 11.21 -38.27
CA SER A 2 -29.61 10.74 -36.87
C SER A 2 -28.44 9.83 -36.44
N TRP A 3 -27.77 9.16 -37.39
CA TRP A 3 -26.64 8.25 -37.11
C TRP A 3 -25.42 8.89 -36.45
N PHE A 4 -25.17 10.19 -36.69
CA PHE A 4 -24.06 10.92 -36.08
C PHE A 4 -24.25 11.10 -34.57
N LEU A 5 -25.49 11.24 -34.10
CA LEU A 5 -25.81 11.36 -32.68
C LEU A 5 -25.66 10.01 -31.95
N ILE A 6 -25.98 8.91 -32.63
CA ILE A 6 -25.82 7.55 -32.11
C ILE A 6 -24.33 7.21 -31.98
N LEU A 7 -23.53 7.54 -33.00
CA LEU A 7 -22.07 7.42 -32.95
C LEU A 7 -21.47 8.30 -31.83
N TYR A 8 -21.95 9.53 -31.65
CA TYR A 8 -21.48 10.41 -30.58
C TYR A 8 -21.81 9.86 -29.18
N MET A 9 -23.02 9.32 -28.96
CA MET A 9 -23.42 8.65 -27.71
C MET A 9 -22.55 7.42 -27.39
N LEU A 10 -22.23 6.61 -28.40
CA LEU A 10 -21.33 5.45 -28.26
C LEU A 10 -19.89 5.87 -27.94
N ILE A 11 -19.40 6.98 -28.52
CA ILE A 11 -18.06 7.53 -28.24
C ILE A 11 -17.99 8.09 -26.81
N THR A 12 -19.05 8.76 -26.32
CA THR A 12 -19.07 9.32 -24.96
C THR A 12 -19.23 8.27 -23.85
N CYS A 13 -19.71 7.07 -24.16
CA CYS A 13 -19.90 6.00 -23.18
C CYS A 13 -18.59 5.28 -22.78
N SER A 14 -17.46 5.63 -23.41
CA SER A 14 -16.16 4.97 -23.19
C SER A 14 -15.25 5.69 -22.17
N TYR A 15 -15.71 6.78 -21.54
CA TYR A 15 -14.97 7.42 -20.44
C TYR A 15 -15.11 6.59 -19.15
N SER A 16 -14.46 5.43 -19.13
CA SER A 16 -14.19 4.68 -17.91
C SER A 16 -13.20 5.49 -17.06
N MET A 17 -13.61 5.96 -15.89
CA MET A 17 -12.65 6.43 -14.90
C MET A 17 -11.87 5.21 -14.41
N ALA A 18 -10.60 5.10 -14.78
CA ALA A 18 -9.72 4.09 -14.19
C ALA A 18 -9.69 4.34 -12.67
N GLN A 19 -10.01 3.33 -11.88
CA GLN A 19 -9.94 3.43 -10.43
C GLN A 19 -8.47 3.38 -10.01
N VAL A 20 -8.03 4.41 -9.28
CA VAL A 20 -6.71 4.43 -8.64
C VAL A 20 -6.64 3.29 -7.64
N THR A 21 -5.69 2.38 -7.81
CA THR A 21 -5.52 1.25 -6.90
C THR A 21 -4.10 1.19 -6.36
N VAL A 22 -4.01 0.82 -5.09
CA VAL A 22 -2.76 0.40 -4.47
C VAL A 22 -2.57 -1.08 -4.83
N ILE A 23 -1.32 -1.51 -5.03
CA ILE A 23 -0.97 -2.87 -5.46
C ILE A 23 -0.08 -3.51 -4.40
N GLN A 24 -0.52 -4.61 -3.79
CA GLN A 24 0.22 -5.38 -2.80
C GLN A 24 0.05 -6.88 -3.03
N GLU A 25 1.00 -7.68 -2.56
CA GLU A 25 0.87 -9.13 -2.51
C GLU A 25 -0.32 -9.54 -1.64
N ARG A 26 -1.21 -10.38 -2.20
CA ARG A 26 -2.44 -10.80 -1.50
C ARG A 26 -2.16 -11.67 -0.29
N MET A 27 -1.14 -12.51 -0.37
CA MET A 27 -0.79 -13.48 0.66
C MET A 27 0.67 -13.85 0.52
N VAL A 28 1.36 -13.93 1.65
CA VAL A 28 2.76 -14.35 1.71
C VAL A 28 2.90 -15.39 2.81
N SER A 29 3.65 -16.45 2.53
CA SER A 29 3.94 -17.51 3.49
C SER A 29 5.45 -17.58 3.70
N VAL A 30 5.88 -17.48 4.96
CA VAL A 30 7.30 -17.48 5.33
C VAL A 30 7.54 -18.29 6.60
N SER A 31 8.73 -18.87 6.70
CA SER A 31 9.14 -19.60 7.90
C SER A 31 9.62 -18.64 8.99
N PRO A 32 9.38 -18.94 10.28
CA PRO A 32 9.95 -18.17 11.38
C PRO A 32 11.48 -18.05 11.29
N GLY A 33 12.01 -16.91 11.71
CA GLY A 33 13.44 -16.58 11.67
C GLY A 33 13.94 -16.07 10.31
N THR A 34 13.12 -16.11 9.26
CA THR A 34 13.47 -15.53 7.95
C THR A 34 13.28 -14.02 7.92
N ASN A 35 13.89 -13.36 6.94
CA ASN A 35 13.63 -11.95 6.64
C ASN A 35 12.72 -11.87 5.42
N ILE A 36 11.73 -10.97 5.46
CA ILE A 36 10.79 -10.76 4.37
C ILE A 36 10.68 -9.28 4.04
N GLN A 37 10.38 -9.00 2.77
CA GLN A 37 9.97 -7.68 2.29
C GLN A 37 8.60 -7.78 1.64
N MET A 38 7.71 -6.88 2.02
CA MET A 38 6.43 -6.68 1.36
C MET A 38 6.46 -5.35 0.63
N THR A 39 5.95 -5.34 -0.61
CA THR A 39 5.95 -4.14 -1.46
C THR A 39 4.53 -3.63 -1.69
N CYS A 40 4.42 -2.32 -1.75
CA CYS A 40 3.19 -1.59 -2.04
C CYS A 40 3.44 -0.60 -3.17
N GLY A 41 2.83 -0.87 -4.32
CA GLY A 41 2.88 -0.05 -5.52
C GLY A 41 1.63 0.80 -5.70
N TRP A 42 1.67 1.69 -6.68
CA TRP A 42 0.57 2.57 -7.06
C TRP A 42 0.28 2.43 -8.55
N SER A 43 -0.99 2.21 -8.92
CA SER A 43 -1.37 1.92 -10.31
C SER A 43 -1.11 3.08 -11.28
N GLU A 44 -1.05 4.31 -10.77
CA GLU A 44 -0.88 5.51 -11.59
C GLU A 44 0.57 6.01 -11.67
N GLY A 45 1.51 5.34 -10.99
CA GLY A 45 2.92 5.72 -11.07
C GLY A 45 3.77 5.24 -9.91
N SER A 46 4.90 5.92 -9.70
CA SER A 46 5.85 5.58 -8.64
C SER A 46 5.42 6.16 -7.29
N VAL A 47 5.54 5.34 -6.24
CA VAL A 47 5.47 5.80 -4.86
C VAL A 47 6.70 6.66 -4.55
N VAL A 48 6.46 7.89 -4.11
CA VAL A 48 7.46 8.89 -3.72
C VAL A 48 7.17 9.42 -2.31
N ALA A 49 8.09 10.22 -1.76
CA ALA A 49 7.99 10.71 -0.39
C ALA A 49 6.69 11.49 -0.09
N THR A 50 6.15 12.21 -1.08
CA THR A 50 4.89 12.97 -0.97
C THR A 50 3.63 12.09 -0.96
N ASN A 51 3.76 10.78 -1.22
CA ASN A 51 2.67 9.83 -1.02
C ASN A 51 2.54 9.37 0.43
N TYR A 52 3.44 9.80 1.34
CA TYR A 52 3.37 9.51 2.78
C TYR A 52 3.01 8.05 3.10
N PRO A 53 3.78 7.05 2.62
CA PRO A 53 3.45 5.65 2.82
C PRO A 53 3.37 5.30 4.30
N LYS A 54 2.35 4.51 4.66
CA LYS A 54 2.17 3.97 6.01
C LYS A 54 1.86 2.49 5.92
N TRP A 55 2.27 1.75 6.94
CA TRP A 55 1.93 0.35 7.10
C TRP A 55 1.12 0.14 8.37
N VAL A 56 0.05 -0.62 8.21
CA VAL A 56 -0.88 -0.99 9.27
C VAL A 56 -0.87 -2.51 9.39
N TYR A 57 -0.81 -3.00 10.62
CA TYR A 57 -0.90 -4.43 10.95
C TYR A 57 -2.22 -4.71 11.65
N GLN A 58 -2.86 -5.83 11.31
CA GLN A 58 -4.06 -6.32 11.94
C GLN A 58 -3.94 -7.81 12.23
N GLU A 59 -3.87 -8.12 13.53
CA GLU A 59 -4.04 -9.49 14.02
C GLU A 59 -5.51 -9.92 13.88
N PRO A 60 -5.80 -11.19 13.53
CA PRO A 60 -7.17 -11.69 13.45
C PRO A 60 -8.00 -11.39 14.71
N GLY A 61 -9.15 -10.75 14.54
CA GLY A 61 -10.04 -10.39 15.65
C GLY A 61 -9.62 -9.15 16.47
N ARG A 62 -8.56 -8.43 16.07
CA ARG A 62 -8.13 -7.18 16.70
C ARG A 62 -8.30 -5.97 15.77
N LEU A 63 -8.23 -4.79 16.37
CA LEU A 63 -8.27 -3.52 15.64
C LEU A 63 -6.95 -3.29 14.88
N PRO A 64 -6.99 -2.72 13.67
CA PRO A 64 -5.79 -2.35 12.93
C PRO A 64 -4.91 -1.36 13.70
N GLN A 65 -3.59 -1.56 13.65
CA GLN A 65 -2.58 -0.74 14.33
C GLN A 65 -1.54 -0.25 13.33
N GLY A 66 -1.25 1.05 13.32
CA GLY A 66 -0.12 1.58 12.56
C GLY A 66 1.19 1.03 13.13
N ILE A 67 2.08 0.56 12.25
CA ILE A 67 3.41 0.04 12.64
C ILE A 67 4.55 0.86 12.02
N ILE A 68 4.35 1.40 10.82
CA ILE A 68 5.31 2.28 10.15
C ILE A 68 4.55 3.49 9.60
N GLY A 69 5.12 4.67 9.78
CA GLY A 69 4.67 5.92 9.16
C GLY A 69 5.77 6.64 8.40
N SER A 70 5.37 7.69 7.71
CA SER A 70 6.25 8.54 6.91
C SER A 70 6.04 10.02 7.20
N ASN A 71 7.13 10.78 7.26
CA ASN A 71 7.13 12.25 7.31
C ASN A 71 8.28 12.79 6.43
N GLY A 72 7.92 13.45 5.34
CA GLY A 72 8.90 13.88 4.33
C GLY A 72 9.70 12.69 3.80
N ASN A 73 11.03 12.78 3.86
CA ASN A 73 11.95 11.73 3.41
C ASN A 73 12.22 10.65 4.48
N ASN A 74 11.63 10.75 5.68
CA ASN A 74 11.71 9.70 6.68
C ASN A 74 10.52 8.75 6.53
N HIS A 75 10.79 7.53 6.05
CA HIS A 75 9.77 6.49 5.80
C HIS A 75 9.75 5.38 6.86
N ASN A 76 10.43 5.59 7.99
CA ASN A 76 10.64 4.58 9.03
C ASN A 76 10.25 5.11 10.42
N LEU A 77 9.18 5.93 10.49
CA LEU A 77 8.66 6.38 11.78
C LEU A 77 7.88 5.25 12.44
N LYS A 78 8.26 4.86 13.64
CA LYS A 78 7.64 3.74 14.37
C LYS A 78 6.97 4.23 15.65
N PRO A 79 5.76 3.74 15.97
CA PRO A 79 5.22 3.87 17.31
C PRO A 79 6.11 3.16 18.34
N PRO A 80 6.15 3.60 19.60
CA PRO A 80 6.95 2.97 20.65
C PRO A 80 6.63 1.49 20.88
N THR A 81 5.43 1.05 20.49
CA THR A 81 4.95 -0.34 20.62
C THR A 81 5.44 -1.25 19.49
N THR A 82 6.02 -0.70 18.42
CA THR A 82 6.46 -1.49 17.26
C THR A 82 7.89 -1.96 17.44
N SER A 83 8.14 -3.25 17.19
CA SER A 83 9.47 -3.84 17.28
C SER A 83 10.42 -3.26 16.23
N ASP A 84 11.71 -3.13 16.58
CA ASP A 84 12.73 -2.65 15.65
C ASP A 84 12.94 -3.53 14.43
N ARG A 85 12.50 -4.79 14.50
CA ARG A 85 12.50 -5.75 13.38
C ARG A 85 11.71 -5.24 12.16
N PHE A 86 10.69 -4.42 12.40
CA PHE A 86 9.90 -3.79 11.34
C PHE A 86 10.60 -2.53 10.87
N THR A 87 10.77 -2.39 9.56
CA THR A 87 11.34 -1.19 8.95
C THR A 87 10.62 -0.79 7.67
N GLY A 88 10.45 0.52 7.48
CA GLY A 88 9.85 1.10 6.29
C GLY A 88 10.86 1.78 5.38
N SER A 89 10.63 1.71 4.08
CA SER A 89 11.39 2.45 3.07
C SER A 89 10.57 2.68 1.80
N ILE A 90 11.11 3.48 0.89
CA ILE A 90 10.67 3.52 -0.51
C ILE A 90 11.84 2.99 -1.34
N SER A 91 11.56 2.00 -2.19
CA SER A 91 12.54 1.43 -3.12
C SER A 91 11.89 1.16 -4.46
N SER A 92 12.58 1.51 -5.54
CA SER A 92 12.14 1.23 -6.91
C SER A 92 10.70 1.68 -7.22
N GLY A 93 10.29 2.83 -6.68
CA GLY A 93 8.94 3.38 -6.88
C GLY A 93 7.84 2.63 -6.11
N SER A 94 8.17 1.85 -5.09
CA SER A 94 7.22 1.17 -4.20
C SER A 94 7.55 1.46 -2.74
N ALA A 95 6.53 1.53 -1.89
CA ALA A 95 6.73 1.46 -0.45
C ALA A 95 7.10 0.03 -0.05
N VAL A 96 8.05 -0.13 0.86
CA VAL A 96 8.56 -1.44 1.30
C VAL A 96 8.48 -1.54 2.81
N LEU A 97 7.87 -2.61 3.30
CA LEU A 97 7.93 -3.05 4.69
C LEU A 97 8.88 -4.24 4.78
N SER A 98 9.97 -4.09 5.52
CA SER A 98 10.88 -5.20 5.83
C SER A 98 10.66 -5.68 7.25
N ILE A 99 10.57 -6.99 7.44
CA ILE A 99 10.49 -7.64 8.75
C ILE A 99 11.71 -8.55 8.86
N SER A 100 12.60 -8.27 9.82
CA SER A 100 13.71 -9.15 10.13
C SER A 100 13.32 -10.19 11.17
N GLY A 101 13.81 -11.42 10.99
CA GLY A 101 13.57 -12.52 11.92
C GLY A 101 12.09 -12.71 12.27
N VAL A 102 11.26 -13.02 11.27
CA VAL A 102 9.81 -13.20 11.40
C VAL A 102 9.47 -14.12 12.57
N GLN A 103 8.49 -13.74 13.37
CA GLN A 103 8.02 -14.47 14.54
C GLN A 103 6.60 -15.01 14.31
N ALA A 104 6.20 -16.01 15.09
CA ALA A 104 4.88 -16.62 14.95
C ALA A 104 3.72 -15.64 15.22
N ASN A 105 3.96 -14.59 16.02
CA ASN A 105 3.01 -13.52 16.30
C ASN A 105 2.98 -12.40 15.25
N ASP A 106 3.83 -12.48 14.23
CA ASP A 106 3.77 -11.59 13.06
C ASP A 106 2.73 -12.09 12.02
N ASP A 107 2.07 -13.22 12.27
CA ASP A 107 1.01 -13.74 11.40
C ASP A 107 -0.26 -12.88 11.49
N GLY A 108 -0.65 -12.30 10.37
CA GLY A 108 -1.82 -11.42 10.28
C GLY A 108 -1.88 -10.66 8.97
N VAL A 109 -2.74 -9.64 8.92
CA VAL A 109 -2.97 -8.85 7.71
C VAL A 109 -2.18 -7.55 7.79
N TYR A 110 -1.43 -7.24 6.72
CA TYR A 110 -0.67 -6.01 6.59
C TYR A 110 -1.27 -5.16 5.47
N TYR A 111 -1.61 -3.92 5.79
CA TYR A 111 -2.18 -2.97 4.84
C TYR A 111 -1.21 -1.82 4.58
N CYS A 112 -1.06 -1.48 3.30
CA CYS A 112 -0.38 -0.27 2.88
C CYS A 112 -1.37 0.87 2.67
N VAL A 113 -0.98 2.06 3.12
CA VAL A 113 -1.76 3.29 2.94
C VAL A 113 -0.90 4.33 2.23
N LEU A 114 -1.40 4.84 1.10
CA LEU A 114 -0.76 5.91 0.32
C LEU A 114 -1.66 7.14 0.23
N TRP A 115 -1.07 8.33 0.29
CA TRP A 115 -1.72 9.57 -0.11
C TRP A 115 -1.60 9.75 -1.62
N THR A 116 -2.73 9.77 -2.33
CA THR A 116 -2.79 9.90 -3.79
C THR A 116 -3.20 11.32 -4.23
N GLY A 117 -2.94 12.31 -3.37
CA GLY A 117 -3.22 13.73 -3.62
C GLY A 117 -4.66 14.15 -3.33
N SER A 118 -5.65 13.31 -3.65
CA SER A 118 -7.07 13.55 -3.41
C SER A 118 -7.61 12.84 -2.17
N ALA A 119 -7.03 11.69 -1.80
CA ALA A 119 -7.44 10.88 -0.66
C ALA A 119 -6.31 9.96 -0.17
N TYR A 120 -6.48 9.38 1.02
CA TYR A 120 -5.73 8.19 1.42
C TYR A 120 -6.36 6.97 0.76
N THR A 121 -5.56 6.20 0.03
CA THR A 121 -5.98 4.94 -0.58
C THR A 121 -5.36 3.79 0.21
N VAL A 122 -6.17 2.80 0.54
CA VAL A 122 -5.84 1.61 1.34
C VAL A 122 -6.23 0.38 0.53
N ILE A 123 -5.46 -0.71 0.63
CA ILE A 123 -5.95 -2.06 0.29
C ILE A 123 -6.52 -2.67 1.56
#